data_AF-A0A1F7JHC3-F1
#
_entry.id   AF-A0A1F7JHC3-F1
#
_cell.length_a   1.000
_cell.length_b   1.000
_cell.length_c   1.000
_cell.angle_alpha   90.00
_cell.angle_beta   90.00
_cell.angle_gamma   90.00
#
_symmetry.space_group_name_H-M   'P 1'
#
loop_
_entity.id
_entity.type
_entity.pdbx_description
1 polymer ?
#
loop_
_entity_poly.entity_id
_entity_poly.type
_entity_poly.pdbx_seq_one_letter_code
_entity_poly.pdbx_strand_id
1 'polypeptide(L)'
;MKNHNHEKWDIFHLFIYHRLHYVLLAVFSFVIFIGVAVFLIEQSSPIANIHTIGDGIWWAFSTVAAVGYGDRVPVTFFGRSLAIILMFVGIALFSVITANIASFFVEEDEEKELAEIKSKIINLENKIDKLLEDKR
;
A
#
# COMPACT_ATOMS: atom_id res chain seq x y z
N MET A 1 27.86 -21.26 13.11
CA MET A 1 26.39 -21.38 13.19
C MET A 1 25.80 -20.09 12.64
N LYS A 2 25.29 -20.12 11.39
CA LYS A 2 24.77 -18.93 10.69
C LYS A 2 23.47 -18.47 11.36
N ASN A 3 23.37 -17.17 11.61
CA ASN A 3 22.29 -16.53 12.35
C ASN A 3 20.98 -16.60 11.55
N HIS A 4 20.06 -17.48 11.99
CA HIS A 4 18.79 -17.81 11.31
C HIS A 4 17.74 -16.69 11.36
N ASN A 5 18.08 -15.53 11.96
CA ASN A 5 17.17 -14.40 12.06
C ASN A 5 17.14 -13.55 10.77
N HIS A 6 18.22 -13.46 10.00
CA HIS A 6 18.25 -12.64 8.77
C HIS A 6 17.34 -13.18 7.66
N GLU A 7 17.18 -14.51 7.55
CA GLU A 7 16.28 -15.12 6.55
C GLU A 7 14.82 -14.76 6.78
N LYS A 8 14.38 -14.59 8.04
CA LYS A 8 13.00 -14.20 8.33
C LYS A 8 12.69 -12.78 7.89
N TRP A 9 13.62 -11.85 8.09
CA TRP A 9 13.47 -10.46 7.65
C TRP A 9 13.50 -10.37 6.13
N ASP A 10 14.43 -11.06 5.46
CA ASP A 10 14.49 -11.10 3.99
C ASP A 10 13.23 -11.70 3.38
N ILE A 11 12.69 -12.80 3.94
CA ILE A 11 11.43 -13.39 3.47
C ILE A 11 10.26 -12.44 3.73
N PHE A 12 10.24 -11.71 4.84
CA PHE A 12 9.17 -10.76 5.16
C PHE A 12 9.18 -9.57 4.19
N HIS A 13 10.34 -8.97 3.88
CA HIS A 13 10.46 -7.90 2.89
C HIS A 13 10.20 -8.42 1.47
N LEU A 14 10.66 -9.62 1.12
CA LEU A 14 10.43 -10.19 -0.20
C LEU A 14 8.95 -10.57 -0.41
N PHE A 15 8.24 -10.99 0.65
CA PHE A 15 6.80 -11.27 0.63
C PHE A 15 5.94 -10.00 0.63
N ILE A 16 6.34 -8.95 1.35
CA ILE A 16 5.64 -7.65 1.36
C ILE A 16 5.79 -6.93 0.01
N TYR A 17 7.00 -6.92 -0.58
CA TYR A 17 7.28 -6.32 -1.88
C TYR A 17 6.68 -7.13 -3.04
N HIS A 18 6.66 -8.47 -2.95
CA HIS A 18 5.95 -9.26 -3.95
C HIS A 18 4.43 -9.05 -3.86
N ARG A 19 3.85 -9.04 -2.66
CA ARG A 19 2.40 -8.81 -2.51
C ARG A 19 1.97 -7.43 -3.01
N LEU A 20 2.77 -6.39 -2.80
CA LEU A 20 2.36 -5.04 -3.14
C LEU A 20 2.07 -4.89 -4.64
N HIS A 21 2.97 -5.37 -5.51
CA HIS A 21 2.75 -5.26 -6.95
C HIS A 21 1.58 -6.14 -7.43
N TYR A 22 1.34 -7.31 -6.81
CA TYR A 22 0.14 -8.10 -7.09
C TYR A 22 -1.14 -7.38 -6.66
N VAL A 23 -1.14 -6.69 -5.51
CA VAL A 23 -2.28 -5.89 -5.04
C VAL A 23 -2.53 -4.72 -5.99
N LEU A 24 -1.48 -4.01 -6.42
CA LEU A 24 -1.61 -2.92 -7.40
C LEU A 24 -2.18 -3.41 -8.73
N LEU A 25 -1.69 -4.54 -9.25
CA LEU A 25 -2.18 -5.13 -10.50
C LEU A 25 -3.62 -5.63 -10.36
N ALA A 26 -3.97 -6.24 -9.23
CA ALA A 26 -5.33 -6.67 -8.93
C ALA A 26 -6.30 -5.48 -8.84
N VAL A 27 -5.91 -4.39 -8.15
CA VAL A 27 -6.72 -3.17 -8.08
C VAL A 27 -6.85 -2.52 -9.45
N PHE A 28 -5.77 -2.44 -10.23
CA PHE A 28 -5.82 -1.91 -11.60
C PHE A 28 -6.77 -2.70 -12.50
N SER A 29 -6.68 -4.03 -12.46
CA SER A 29 -7.60 -4.93 -13.17
C SER A 29 -9.05 -4.74 -12.70
N PHE A 30 -9.26 -4.63 -11.39
CA PHE A 30 -10.57 -4.41 -10.79
C PHE A 30 -11.18 -3.05 -11.18
N VAL A 31 -10.39 -1.98 -11.23
CA VAL A 31 -10.83 -0.64 -11.68
C VAL A 31 -11.30 -0.68 -13.13
N ILE A 32 -10.54 -1.32 -14.01
CA ILE A 32 -10.93 -1.50 -15.42
C ILE A 32 -12.22 -2.33 -15.51
N PHE A 33 -12.29 -3.44 -14.76
CA PHE A 33 -13.45 -4.31 -14.72
C PHE A 33 -14.72 -3.55 -14.29
N ILE A 34 -14.63 -2.75 -13.22
CA ILE A 34 -15.75 -1.92 -12.75
C ILE A 34 -16.12 -0.84 -13.77
N GLY A 35 -15.13 -0.19 -14.40
CA GLY A 35 -15.39 0.81 -15.45
C GLY A 35 -16.17 0.24 -16.63
N VAL A 36 -15.80 -0.97 -17.08
CA VAL A 36 -16.54 -1.70 -18.14
C VAL A 36 -17.92 -2.13 -17.64
N ALA A 37 -18.02 -2.68 -16.43
CA ALA A 37 -19.28 -3.15 -15.86
C ALA A 37 -20.30 -2.00 -15.70
N VAL A 38 -19.86 -0.84 -15.20
CA VAL A 38 -20.71 0.35 -15.08
C VAL A 38 -21.14 0.85 -16.45
N PHE A 39 -20.25 0.90 -17.44
CA PHE A 39 -20.64 1.23 -18.81
C PHE A 39 -21.75 0.30 -19.34
N LEU A 40 -21.65 -1.01 -19.13
CA LEU A 40 -22.67 -1.97 -19.57
C LEU A 40 -24.02 -1.79 -18.86
N ILE A 41 -24.00 -1.51 -17.56
CA ILE A 41 -25.21 -1.30 -16.76
C ILE A 41 -25.90 0.01 -17.14
N GLU A 42 -25.11 1.08 -17.31
CA GLU A 42 -25.62 2.42 -17.59
C GLU A 42 -26.23 2.57 -18.98
N GLN A 43 -25.88 1.71 -19.95
CA GLN A 43 -26.55 1.65 -21.26
C GLN A 43 -28.07 1.43 -21.16
N SER A 44 -28.55 0.87 -20.05
CA SER A 44 -29.99 0.63 -19.82
C SER A 44 -30.76 1.91 -19.45
N SER A 45 -30.07 3.01 -19.14
CA SER A 45 -30.68 4.25 -18.67
C SER A 45 -30.63 5.36 -19.72
N PRO A 46 -31.76 5.99 -20.07
CA PRO A 46 -31.80 7.06 -21.07
C PRO A 46 -31.16 8.37 -20.59
N ILE A 47 -30.92 8.52 -19.28
CA ILE A 47 -30.28 9.69 -18.66
C ILE A 47 -28.80 9.44 -18.31
N ALA A 48 -28.24 8.29 -18.69
CA ALA A 48 -26.85 7.99 -18.45
C ALA A 48 -25.94 8.90 -19.28
N ASN A 49 -24.84 9.36 -18.69
CA ASN A 49 -23.81 10.17 -19.35
C ASN A 49 -22.54 9.37 -19.69
N ILE A 50 -22.55 8.05 -19.46
CA ILE A 50 -21.44 7.13 -19.77
C ILE A 50 -21.79 6.41 -21.07
N HIS A 51 -21.20 6.84 -22.19
CA HIS A 51 -21.60 6.39 -23.54
C HIS A 51 -20.59 5.45 -24.20
N THR A 52 -19.36 5.41 -23.71
CA THR A 52 -18.31 4.52 -24.23
C THR A 52 -17.60 3.78 -23.10
N ILE A 53 -16.90 2.70 -23.45
CA ILE A 53 -16.03 1.97 -22.50
C ILE A 53 -14.97 2.90 -21.91
N GLY A 54 -14.41 3.79 -22.73
CA GLY A 54 -13.42 4.77 -22.30
C GLY A 54 -13.96 5.70 -21.21
N ASP A 55 -15.22 6.12 -21.34
CA ASP A 55 -15.89 6.97 -20.34
C ASP A 55 -16.06 6.25 -18.99
N GLY A 56 -16.42 4.96 -19.03
CA GLY A 56 -16.56 4.13 -17.83
C GLY A 56 -15.22 3.91 -17.13
N ILE A 57 -14.16 3.64 -17.90
CA ILE A 57 -12.80 3.50 -17.37
C ILE A 57 -12.30 4.83 -16.77
N TRP A 58 -12.47 5.95 -17.48
CA TRP A 58 -12.13 7.29 -16.99
C TRP A 58 -12.82 7.62 -15.67
N TRP A 59 -14.13 7.35 -15.59
CA TRP A 59 -14.89 7.51 -14.35
C TRP A 59 -14.35 6.61 -13.22
N ALA A 60 -14.03 5.35 -13.51
CA ALA A 60 -13.53 4.42 -12.50
C ALA A 60 -12.16 4.88 -11.94
N PHE A 61 -11.25 5.36 -12.81
CA PHE A 61 -9.96 5.91 -12.39
C PHE A 61 -10.11 7.19 -11.57
N SER A 62 -10.94 8.14 -12.02
CA SER A 62 -11.18 9.38 -11.27
C SER A 62 -11.85 9.12 -9.91
N THR A 63 -12.67 8.08 -9.81
CA THR A 63 -13.34 7.68 -8.56
C THR A 63 -12.39 6.98 -7.59
N VAL A 64 -11.62 5.99 -8.05
CA VAL A 64 -10.67 5.26 -7.18
C VAL A 64 -9.56 6.18 -6.66
N ALA A 65 -9.16 7.18 -7.47
CA ALA A 65 -8.21 8.21 -7.08
C ALA A 65 -8.84 9.33 -6.21
N ALA A 66 -10.14 9.24 -5.90
CA ALA A 66 -10.90 10.24 -5.14
C ALA A 66 -10.89 11.66 -5.75
N VAL A 67 -10.62 11.80 -7.05
CA VAL A 67 -10.68 13.08 -7.77
C VAL A 67 -12.13 13.48 -8.05
N GLY A 68 -12.91 12.54 -8.61
CA GLY A 68 -14.36 12.70 -8.79
C GLY A 68 -14.78 13.94 -9.56
N TYR A 69 -14.29 14.13 -10.80
CA TYR A 69 -14.61 15.30 -11.64
C TYR A 69 -16.12 15.57 -11.80
N GLY A 70 -16.96 14.52 -11.73
CA GLY A 70 -18.42 14.64 -11.82
C GLY A 70 -18.93 14.86 -13.25
N ASP A 71 -18.05 14.86 -14.25
CA ASP A 71 -18.37 14.90 -15.67
C ASP A 71 -19.12 13.65 -16.11
N ARG A 72 -18.75 12.49 -15.56
CA ARG A 72 -19.34 11.18 -15.85
C ARG A 72 -19.66 10.51 -14.54
N VAL A 73 -20.89 10.05 -14.35
CA VAL A 73 -21.33 9.41 -13.11
C VAL A 73 -22.38 8.33 -13.39
N PRO A 74 -22.36 7.22 -12.64
CA PRO A 74 -23.43 6.23 -12.71
C PRO A 74 -24.72 6.77 -12.11
N VAL A 75 -25.82 6.65 -12.84
CA VAL A 75 -27.14 7.11 -12.40
C VAL A 75 -28.06 5.95 -12.02
N THR A 76 -27.75 4.73 -12.47
CA THR A 76 -28.53 3.54 -12.14
C THR A 76 -28.27 3.06 -10.70
N PHE A 77 -29.25 2.36 -10.12
CA PHE A 77 -29.13 1.78 -8.78
C PHE A 77 -27.95 0.81 -8.68
N PHE A 78 -27.78 -0.07 -9.67
CA PHE A 78 -26.68 -1.03 -9.72
C PHE A 78 -25.33 -0.36 -9.98
N GLY A 79 -25.26 0.63 -10.86
CA GLY A 79 -24.05 1.41 -11.10
C GLY A 79 -23.57 2.14 -9.85
N ARG A 80 -24.50 2.75 -9.08
CA ARG A 80 -24.18 3.37 -7.78
C ARG A 80 -23.71 2.37 -6.74
N SER A 81 -24.27 1.16 -6.72
CA SER A 81 -23.82 0.11 -5.81
C SER A 81 -22.37 -0.31 -6.09
N LEU A 82 -22.00 -0.44 -7.37
CA LEU A 82 -20.61 -0.69 -7.77
C LEU A 82 -19.69 0.50 -7.46
N ALA A 83 -20.19 1.74 -7.60
CA ALA A 83 -19.44 2.94 -7.23
C ALA A 83 -19.05 2.94 -5.75
N ILE A 84 -19.97 2.57 -4.85
CA ILE A 84 -19.70 2.48 -3.41
C ILE A 84 -18.59 1.47 -3.13
N ILE A 85 -18.64 0.29 -3.75
CA ILE A 85 -17.59 -0.73 -3.62
C ILE A 85 -16.24 -0.18 -4.11
N LEU A 86 -16.22 0.50 -5.26
CA LEU A 86 -15.01 1.10 -5.82
C LEU A 86 -14.39 2.15 -4.89
N MET A 87 -15.21 2.96 -4.21
CA MET A 87 -14.72 3.95 -3.24
C MET A 87 -14.01 3.28 -2.05
N PHE A 88 -14.56 2.18 -1.51
CA PHE A 88 -13.88 1.42 -0.44
C PHE A 88 -12.54 0.84 -0.91
N VAL A 89 -12.46 0.37 -2.15
CA VAL A 89 -11.20 -0.11 -2.75
C VAL A 89 -10.18 1.02 -2.84
N GLY A 90 -10.58 2.23 -3.24
CA GLY A 90 -9.71 3.40 -3.25
C GLY A 90 -9.15 3.73 -1.86
N ILE A 91 -9.99 3.77 -0.84
CA ILE A 91 -9.56 4.01 0.56
C ILE A 91 -8.59 2.93 1.03
N ALA A 92 -8.87 1.65 0.74
CA ALA A 92 -7.99 0.55 1.10
C ALA A 92 -6.63 0.64 0.39
N LEU A 93 -6.61 1.01 -0.90
CA LEU A 93 -5.39 1.22 -1.67
C LEU A 93 -4.49 2.28 -1.04
N PHE A 94 -5.03 3.48 -0.77
CA PHE A 94 -4.26 4.55 -0.14
C PHE A 94 -3.77 4.15 1.25
N SER A 95 -4.60 3.45 2.03
CA SER A 95 -4.22 2.96 3.36
C SER A 95 -3.01 2.01 3.33
N VAL A 96 -2.98 1.08 2.36
CA VAL A 96 -1.85 0.17 2.17
C VAL A 96 -0.58 0.92 1.77
N ILE A 97 -0.69 1.89 0.86
CA ILE A 97 0.45 2.72 0.44
C ILE A 97 1.00 3.52 1.64
N THR A 98 0.14 4.19 2.40
CA THR A 98 0.55 4.95 3.59
C THR A 98 1.21 4.05 4.64
N ALA A 99 0.63 2.87 4.92
CA ALA A 99 1.21 1.92 5.87
C ALA A 99 2.59 1.41 5.41
N ASN A 100 2.76 1.19 4.10
CA ASN A 100 4.04 0.75 3.55
C ASN A 100 5.12 1.83 3.70
N ILE A 101 4.79 3.08 3.42
CA ILE A 101 5.70 4.22 3.63
C ILE A 101 6.04 4.35 5.12
N ALA A 102 5.04 4.30 6.01
CA ALA A 102 5.28 4.39 7.45
C ALA A 102 6.21 3.27 7.95
N SER A 103 6.04 2.04 7.44
CA SER A 103 6.90 0.91 7.80
C SER A 103 8.36 1.14 7.40
N PHE A 104 8.60 1.75 6.25
CA PHE A 104 9.96 2.11 5.80
C PHE A 104 10.65 3.09 6.75
N PHE A 105 9.94 4.11 7.24
CA PHE A 105 10.49 5.07 8.21
C PHE A 105 10.76 4.42 9.57
N VAL A 106 9.84 3.59 10.05
CA VAL A 106 10.01 2.88 11.34
C VAL A 106 11.24 1.96 11.30
N GLU A 107 11.44 1.25 10.20
CA GLU A 107 12.60 0.37 10.03
C GLU A 107 13.94 1.13 10.03
N GLU A 108 13.98 2.32 9.41
CA GLU A 108 15.17 3.18 9.42
C GLU A 108 15.51 3.69 10.84
N ASP A 109 14.48 4.02 11.63
CA ASP A 109 14.66 4.49 13.00
C ASP A 109 15.10 3.35 13.94
N GLU A 110 14.53 2.15 13.80
CA GLU A 110 14.95 0.96 14.55
C GLU A 110 16.42 0.57 14.27
N GLU A 111 16.87 0.67 13.01
CA GLU A 111 18.26 0.37 12.65
C GLU A 111 19.26 1.34 13.31
N LYS A 112 18.91 2.64 13.36
CA LYS A 112 19.71 3.67 14.03
C LYS A 112 19.80 3.44 15.54
N GLU A 113 18.66 3.17 16.19
CA GLU A 113 18.62 2.92 17.63
C GLU A 113 19.46 1.68 18.00
N LEU A 114 19.36 0.60 17.21
CA LEU A 114 20.15 -0.60 17.40
C LEU A 114 21.65 -0.36 17.23
N ALA A 115 22.04 0.46 16.24
CA ALA A 115 23.44 0.84 16.03
C ALA A 115 23.99 1.65 17.22
N GLU A 116 23.18 2.57 17.77
CA GLU A 116 23.57 3.36 18.95
C GLU A 116 23.73 2.47 20.19
N ILE A 117 22.78 1.56 20.45
CA ILE A 117 22.84 0.61 21.58
C ILE A 117 24.08 -0.27 21.47
N LYS A 118 24.39 -0.81 20.28
CA LYS A 118 25.62 -1.60 20.06
C LYS A 118 26.88 -0.79 20.35
N SER A 119 26.92 0.48 19.91
CA SER A 119 28.07 1.35 20.18
C SER A 119 28.27 1.60 21.68
N LYS A 120 27.18 1.76 22.44
CA LYS A 120 27.21 1.93 23.90
C LYS A 120 27.70 0.67 24.61
N ILE A 121 27.27 -0.51 24.18
CA ILE A 121 27.74 -1.80 24.71
C ILE A 121 29.25 -1.95 24.50
N ILE A 122 29.73 -1.76 23.27
CA ILE A 122 31.16 -1.86 22.94
C ILE A 122 31.99 -0.89 23.79
N ASN A 123 31.51 0.35 23.97
CA ASN A 123 32.20 1.33 24.79
C ASN A 123 32.24 0.93 26.29
N LEU A 124 31.19 0.29 26.80
CA LEU A 124 31.14 -0.22 28.17
C LEU A 124 32.07 -1.42 28.36
N GLU A 125 32.11 -2.36 27.43
CA GLU A 125 33.04 -3.50 27.43
C GLU A 125 34.48 -3.01 27.50
N ASN A 126 34.86 -2.09 26.60
CA ASN A 126 36.19 -1.48 26.60
C ASN A 126 36.55 -0.76 27.92
N LYS A 127 35.56 -0.19 28.62
CA LYS A 127 35.78 0.45 29.93
C LYS A 127 36.00 -0.58 31.03
N ILE A 128 35.26 -1.68 31.03
CA ILE A 128 35.40 -2.77 32.00
C ILE A 128 36.80 -3.39 31.85
N ASP A 129 37.23 -3.68 30.63
CA ASP A 129 38.54 -4.28 30.36
C ASP A 129 39.69 -3.40 30.89
N LYS A 130 39.62 -2.09 30.65
CA LYS A 130 40.58 -1.12 31.20
C LYS A 130 40.62 -1.11 32.74
N LEU A 131 39.46 -1.21 33.39
CA LEU A 131 39.39 -1.24 34.86
C LEU A 131 39.92 -2.56 35.45
N LEU A 132 39.83 -3.65 34.71
CA LEU A 132 40.38 -4.94 35.12
C LEU A 132 41.91 -4.96 34.95
N GLU A 133 42.45 -4.32 33.91
CA GLU A 133 43.90 -4.17 33.72
C GLU A 133 44.54 -3.28 34.80
N ASP A 134 43.94 -2.14 35.14
CA ASP A 134 44.48 -1.18 36.12
C ASP A 134 44.49 -1.73 37.58
N LYS A 135 43.68 -2.76 37.85
CA LYS A 135 43.63 -3.43 39.15
C LYS A 135 44.70 -4.52 39.34
N ARG A 136 45.46 -4.85 38.30
CA ARG A 136 46.40 -5.98 38.28
C ARG A 136 47.84 -5.51 38.37
#